data_AF-A0A7C7RF33-F1
#
_entry.id   AF-A0A7C7RF33-F1
#
_cell.length_a   1.000
_cell.length_b   1.000
_cell.length_c   1.000
_cell.angle_alpha   90.00
_cell.angle_beta   90.00
_cell.angle_gamma   90.00
#
_symmetry.space_group_name_H-M   'P 1'
#
loop_
_entity.id
_entity.type
_entity.pdbx_description
1 polymer ?
#
loop_
_entity_poly.entity_id
_entity_poly.type
_entity_poly.pdbx_seq_one_letter_code
_entity_poly.pdbx_strand_id
1 'polypeptide(L)'
;LPFAQARFCGAEGLERVVSLSAMRDRKFGEDYGVTISDGPLAGLFSRAVVILNEKGDVIYTEQVPEITQEPDYEAALNNLK
;
A
#
# COMPACT_ATOMS: atom_id res chain seq x y z
N LEU A 1 1.40 4.65 12.84
CA LEU A 1 1.75 6.01 13.31
C LEU A 1 2.91 6.52 12.45
N PRO A 2 2.89 7.76 11.95
CA PRO A 2 3.91 8.32 11.06
C PRO A 2 5.36 8.11 11.57
N PHE A 3 5.55 8.20 12.88
CA PHE A 3 6.85 8.01 13.52
C PHE A 3 7.44 6.60 13.32
N ALA A 4 6.60 5.56 13.24
CA ALA A 4 7.06 4.18 13.02
C ALA A 4 7.47 3.97 11.56
N GLN A 5 6.74 4.57 10.61
CA GLN A 5 7.05 4.47 9.18
C GLN A 5 8.34 5.23 8.83
N ALA A 6 8.55 6.42 9.43
CA ALA A 6 9.79 7.17 9.27
C ALA A 6 11.02 6.41 9.76
N ARG A 7 10.90 5.65 10.86
CA ARG A 7 11.99 4.78 11.37
C ARG A 7 12.36 3.68 10.39
N PHE A 8 11.38 3.08 9.72
CA PHE A 8 11.62 2.05 8.70
C PHE A 8 12.35 2.64 7.48
N CYS A 9 11.77 3.66 6.84
CA CYS A 9 12.39 4.25 5.64
C CYS A 9 13.80 4.82 5.91
N GLY A 10 14.01 5.43 7.09
CA GLY A 10 15.31 5.97 7.48
C GLY A 10 16.37 4.91 7.80
N ALA A 11 15.96 3.75 8.31
CA ALA A 11 16.89 2.64 8.58
C ALA A 11 17.25 1.87 7.29
N GLU A 12 16.32 1.77 6.35
CA GLU A 12 16.48 1.00 5.10
C GLU A 12 17.06 1.81 3.93
N GLY A 13 17.33 3.10 4.10
CA GLY A 13 17.93 3.95 3.07
C GLY A 13 17.03 4.20 1.85
N LEU A 14 15.71 4.17 2.03
CA LEU A 14 14.74 4.30 0.93
C LEU A 14 14.46 5.78 0.59
N GLU A 15 15.30 6.36 -0.28
CA GLU A 15 15.20 7.80 -0.63
C GLU A 15 14.03 8.15 -1.57
N ARG A 16 13.56 7.18 -2.36
CA ARG A 16 12.46 7.38 -3.34
C ARG A 16 11.10 6.87 -2.84
N VAL A 17 10.99 6.54 -1.56
CA VAL A 17 9.75 6.02 -0.96
C VAL A 17 9.21 7.05 0.03
N VAL A 18 8.03 7.59 -0.28
CA VAL A 18 7.30 8.47 0.63
C VAL A 18 6.31 7.64 1.43
N SER A 19 6.51 7.56 2.74
CA SER A 19 5.55 6.87 3.62
C SER A 19 4.37 7.77 3.98
N LEU A 20 3.16 7.22 3.89
CA LEU A 20 1.92 7.91 4.20
C LEU A 20 1.15 7.16 5.29
N SER A 21 0.38 7.89 6.09
CA SER A 21 -0.39 7.31 7.21
C SER A 21 -1.85 7.77 7.17
N ALA A 22 -2.77 6.81 7.18
CA ALA A 22 -4.21 7.03 7.32
C ALA A 22 -4.68 7.38 8.75
N MET A 23 -3.75 7.81 9.63
CA MET A 23 -4.09 8.17 11.02
C MET A 23 -5.09 9.32 11.11
N ARG A 24 -5.01 10.30 10.20
CA ARG A 24 -5.87 11.48 10.18
C ARG A 24 -7.13 11.31 9.34
N ASP A 25 -7.07 10.46 8.33
CA ASP A 25 -8.19 10.16 7.43
C ASP A 25 -8.14 8.69 7.04
N ARG A 26 -9.17 7.94 7.44
CA ARG A 26 -9.30 6.50 7.14
C ARG A 26 -10.03 6.23 5.83
N LYS A 27 -10.65 7.27 5.24
CA LYS A 27 -11.46 7.16 4.03
C LYS A 27 -10.70 6.56 2.86
N PHE A 28 -9.40 6.78 2.77
CA PHE A 28 -8.53 6.16 1.77
C PHE A 28 -8.71 4.63 1.70
N GLY A 29 -8.77 3.96 2.85
CA GLY A 29 -8.90 2.49 2.86
C GLY A 29 -10.26 2.01 2.35
N GLU A 30 -11.31 2.80 2.55
CA GLU A 30 -12.65 2.52 2.02
C GLU A 30 -12.70 2.81 0.52
N ASP A 31 -12.20 3.97 0.09
CA ASP A 31 -12.20 4.39 -1.32
C ASP A 31 -11.35 3.45 -2.21
N TYR A 32 -10.25 2.90 -1.67
CA TYR A 32 -9.40 1.93 -2.37
C TYR A 32 -9.74 0.46 -2.06
N GLY A 33 -10.76 0.18 -1.22
CA GLY A 33 -11.19 -1.19 -0.93
C GLY A 33 -10.18 -2.04 -0.16
N VAL A 34 -9.29 -1.43 0.61
CA VAL A 34 -8.21 -2.12 1.36
C VAL A 34 -8.46 -2.18 2.87
N THR A 35 -9.52 -1.58 3.40
CA THR A 35 -9.83 -1.67 4.84
C THR A 35 -10.21 -3.10 5.24
N ILE A 36 -9.47 -3.69 6.19
CA ILE A 36 -9.86 -4.94 6.83
C ILE A 36 -11.04 -4.66 7.77
N SER A 37 -12.20 -5.25 7.48
CA SER A 37 -13.46 -4.94 8.16
C SER A 37 -13.64 -5.64 9.50
N ASP A 38 -13.02 -6.79 9.70
CA ASP A 38 -13.28 -7.68 10.83
C ASP A 38 -12.03 -8.45 11.31
N GLY A 39 -12.22 -9.27 12.33
CA GLY A 39 -11.16 -10.08 12.92
C GLY A 39 -10.10 -9.27 13.69
N PRO A 40 -8.97 -9.91 14.04
CA PRO A 40 -7.94 -9.30 14.89
C PRO A 40 -7.17 -8.15 14.21
N LEU A 41 -7.23 -8.06 12.88
CA LEU A 41 -6.57 -7.02 12.09
C LEU A 41 -7.54 -5.91 11.64
N ALA A 42 -8.78 -5.92 12.13
CA ALA A 42 -9.79 -4.93 11.79
C ALA A 42 -9.27 -3.49 11.93
N GLY A 43 -9.52 -2.68 10.91
CA GLY A 43 -9.08 -1.29 10.82
C GLY A 43 -7.66 -1.09 10.29
N LEU A 44 -6.88 -2.15 10.03
CA LEU A 44 -5.67 -2.05 9.23
C LEU A 44 -6.00 -2.13 7.74
N PHE A 45 -5.01 -1.87 6.89
CA PHE A 45 -5.13 -2.08 5.45
C PHE A 45 -4.61 -3.46 5.06
N SER A 46 -5.33 -4.15 4.18
CA SER A 46 -4.86 -5.35 3.50
C SER A 46 -3.62 -5.02 2.67
N ARG A 47 -2.76 -6.01 2.45
CA ARG A 47 -1.59 -5.84 1.60
C ARG A 47 -2.03 -5.76 0.13
N ALA A 48 -1.70 -4.65 -0.53
CA ALA A 48 -2.07 -4.39 -1.91
C ALA A 48 -1.07 -3.47 -2.61
N VAL A 49 -1.03 -3.54 -3.93
CA VAL A 49 -0.26 -2.68 -4.84
C VAL A 49 -1.23 -2.05 -5.83
N VAL A 50 -1.15 -0.73 -5.99
CA VAL A 50 -1.89 0.02 -7.01
C VAL A 50 -0.90 0.91 -7.73
N ILE A 51 -0.88 0.85 -9.06
CA ILE A 51 0.00 1.69 -9.89
C ILE A 51 -0.86 2.63 -10.73
N LEU A 52 -0.45 3.89 -10.73
CA LEU A 52 -1.07 4.98 -11.49
C LEU A 52 -0.10 5.47 -12.56
N ASN A 53 -0.62 5.86 -13.73
CA ASN A 53 0.16 6.58 -14.73
C ASN A 53 0.26 8.08 -14.41
N GLU A 54 0.98 8.85 -15.24
CA GLU A 54 1.16 10.31 -15.05
C GLU A 54 -0.14 11.13 -15.11
N LYS A 55 -1.21 10.57 -15.72
CA LYS A 55 -2.54 11.19 -15.79
C LYS A 55 -3.42 10.85 -14.58
N GLY A 56 -2.95 9.95 -13.71
CA GLY A 56 -3.70 9.44 -12.57
C GLY A 56 -4.62 8.26 -12.89
N ASP A 57 -4.49 7.64 -14.06
CA ASP A 57 -5.26 6.42 -14.38
C ASP A 57 -4.61 5.19 -13.75
N VAL A 58 -5.43 4.27 -13.24
CA VAL A 58 -4.98 2.98 -12.71
C VAL A 58 -4.53 2.08 -13.86
N ILE A 59 -3.28 1.62 -13.81
CA ILE A 59 -2.68 0.72 -14.80
C ILE A 59 -2.37 -0.67 -14.25
N TYR A 60 -2.34 -0.83 -12.93
CA TYR A 60 -2.19 -2.13 -12.26
C TYR A 60 -2.83 -2.12 -10.88
N THR A 61 -3.42 -3.23 -10.49
CA THR A 61 -3.94 -3.47 -9.15
C THR A 61 -3.69 -4.92 -8.73
N GLU A 62 -3.24 -5.10 -7.50
CA GLU A 62 -3.10 -6.41 -6.89
C GLU A 62 -3.46 -6.30 -5.40
N GLN A 63 -4.42 -7.10 -4.96
CA GLN A 63 -4.65 -7.37 -3.55
C GLN A 63 -4.26 -8.81 -3.30
N VAL A 64 -3.29 -9.04 -2.41
CA VAL A 64 -2.77 -10.39 -2.19
C VAL A 64 -3.84 -11.26 -1.51
N PRO A 65 -3.90 -12.57 -1.84
CA PRO A 65 -4.90 -13.45 -1.25
C PRO A 65 -4.66 -13.73 0.25
N GLU A 66 -3.42 -13.54 0.72
CA GLU A 66 -3.01 -13.76 2.10
C GLU A 66 -1.99 -12.69 2.52
N ILE A 67 -2.21 -12.03 3.67
CA ILE A 67 -1.45 -10.85 4.10
C ILE A 67 0.03 -11.15 4.35
N THR A 68 0.36 -12.42 4.64
CA THR A 68 1.74 -12.87 4.82
C THR A 68 2.50 -13.05 3.50
N GLN A 69 1.80 -13.15 2.37
CA GLN A 69 2.42 -13.29 1.05
C GLN A 69 2.92 -11.95 0.52
N GLU A 70 4.00 -11.98 -0.25
CA GLU A 70 4.47 -10.82 -0.99
C GLU A 70 3.65 -10.62 -2.27
N PRO A 71 3.45 -9.38 -2.73
CA PRO A 71 2.86 -9.12 -4.05
C PRO A 71 3.76 -9.62 -5.19
N ASP A 72 3.19 -9.81 -6.38
CA ASP A 72 3.95 -10.09 -7.60
C ASP A 72 4.63 -8.80 -8.12
N TYR A 73 5.84 -8.55 -7.62
CA TYR A 73 6.60 -7.36 -8.01
C TYR A 73 6.98 -7.36 -9.50
N GLU A 74 7.20 -8.52 -10.11
CA GLU A 74 7.55 -8.61 -11.53
C GLU A 74 6.34 -8.22 -12.39
N ALA A 75 5.15 -8.71 -12.06
CA ALA A 75 3.91 -8.30 -12.71
C ALA A 75 3.67 -6.79 -12.53
N ALA A 76 3.86 -6.26 -11.31
CA ALA A 76 3.72 -4.84 -11.02
C ALA A 76 4.69 -3.98 -11.87
N LEU A 77 5.98 -4.32 -11.89
CA LEU A 77 7.01 -3.56 -12.62
C LEU A 77 6.85 -3.65 -14.14
N ASN A 78 6.33 -4.76 -14.67
CA ASN A 78 6.11 -4.90 -16.10
C ASN A 78 5.02 -3.96 -16.65
N ASN A 79 4.12 -3.45 -15.80
CA ASN A 79 3.11 -2.46 -16.20
C ASN A 79 3.67 -1.02 -16.23
N LEU A 80 4.91 -0.79 -15.77
CA LEU A 80 5.56 0.53 -15.84
C LEU A 80 6.28 0.80 -17.18
N LYS A 81 6.38 -0.21 -18.04
CA LYS A 81 7.02 -0.13 -19.36
C LYS A 81 6.06 0.39 -20.41
#